data_AF-A0A183V1Z7-F1
#
_entry.id   AF-A0A183V1Z7-F1
#
_cell.length_a   1.000
_cell.length_b   1.000
_cell.length_c   1.000
_cell.angle_alpha   90.00
_cell.angle_beta   90.00
_cell.angle_gamma   90.00
#
_symmetry.space_group_name_H-M   'P 1'
#
loop_
_entity.id
_entity.type
_entity.pdbx_description
1 polymer ?
#
loop_
_entity_poly.entity_id
_entity_poly.type
_entity_poly.pdbx_seq_one_letter_code
_entity_poly.pdbx_strand_id
1 'polypeptide(L)'
;MSEAPAKINTSEWQFDYTYLHADYLRILLAAGRALGAFDTTKTSIQACVIGLGGASANTYLRYSTKNVNVTAVEIDASMVEVAKKFFGFIEDERQHSVVDDGVDFLRECVRKG
;
A
#
# COMPACT_ATOMS: atom_id res chain seq x y z
N MET A 1 -2.54 -45.44 -2.64
CA MET A 1 -1.67 -44.26 -2.85
C MET A 1 -2.59 -43.05 -2.86
N SER A 2 -2.55 -42.19 -1.84
CA SER A 2 -3.30 -40.93 -1.87
C SER A 2 -2.62 -39.98 -2.85
N GLU A 3 -3.36 -39.42 -3.81
CA GLU A 3 -2.86 -38.34 -4.65
C GLU A 3 -2.38 -37.18 -3.76
N ALA A 4 -1.19 -36.66 -4.05
CA ALA A 4 -0.72 -35.46 -3.40
C ALA A 4 -1.65 -34.30 -3.77
N PRO A 5 -2.01 -33.40 -2.83
CA PRO A 5 -2.89 -32.28 -3.13
C PRO A 5 -2.30 -31.44 -4.26
N ALA A 6 -3.17 -30.97 -5.16
CA ALA A 6 -2.77 -30.12 -6.27
C ALA A 6 -1.95 -28.93 -5.77
N LYS A 7 -0.82 -28.65 -6.42
CA LYS A 7 0.00 -27.47 -6.12
C LYS A 7 -0.78 -26.22 -6.58
N ILE A 8 -1.42 -25.53 -5.64
CA ILE A 8 -2.11 -24.26 -5.90
C ILE A 8 -1.08 -23.13 -5.87
N ASN A 9 -0.92 -22.41 -6.98
CA ASN A 9 -0.10 -21.20 -7.02
C ASN A 9 -0.97 -19.97 -6.70
N THR A 10 -0.84 -19.44 -5.48
CA THR A 10 -1.61 -18.26 -5.04
C THR A 10 -1.05 -16.93 -5.57
N SER A 11 0.16 -16.91 -6.16
CA SER A 11 0.72 -15.67 -6.71
C SER A 11 0.05 -15.23 -8.01
N GLU A 12 -0.74 -16.10 -8.64
CA GLU A 12 -1.48 -15.81 -9.89
C GLU A 12 -2.91 -15.32 -9.63
N TRP A 13 -3.31 -15.22 -8.36
CA TRP A 13 -4.65 -14.80 -8.01
C TRP A 13 -4.86 -13.32 -8.34
N GLN A 14 -6.03 -13.01 -8.88
CA GLN A 14 -6.43 -11.63 -9.15
C GLN A 14 -6.72 -10.91 -7.84
N PHE A 15 -6.29 -9.66 -7.75
CA PHE A 15 -6.48 -8.84 -6.56
C PHE A 15 -7.61 -7.82 -6.78
N ASP A 16 -8.58 -7.78 -5.87
CA ASP A 16 -9.65 -6.78 -5.89
C ASP A 16 -9.20 -5.49 -5.19
N TYR A 17 -8.77 -4.51 -5.98
CA TYR A 17 -8.34 -3.20 -5.49
C TYR A 17 -9.47 -2.32 -4.95
N THR A 18 -10.73 -2.75 -5.08
CA THR A 18 -11.91 -2.00 -4.62
C THR A 18 -12.33 -2.38 -3.20
N TYR A 19 -11.76 -3.46 -2.66
CA TYR A 19 -12.14 -4.02 -1.37
C TYR A 19 -11.07 -3.80 -0.30
N LEU A 20 -11.46 -3.17 0.81
CA LEU A 20 -10.68 -3.14 2.05
C LEU A 20 -11.36 -4.04 3.07
N HIS A 21 -10.67 -5.08 3.54
CA HIS A 21 -11.25 -6.01 4.51
C HIS A 21 -11.31 -5.44 5.92
N ALA A 22 -10.21 -4.84 6.39
CA ALA A 22 -10.06 -4.45 7.79
C ALA A 22 -10.74 -3.11 8.10
N ASP A 23 -11.60 -3.11 9.14
CA ASP A 23 -12.40 -1.93 9.49
C ASP A 23 -11.57 -0.72 9.92
N TYR A 24 -10.43 -0.94 10.60
CA TYR A 24 -9.54 0.15 10.99
C TYR A 24 -8.99 0.92 9.77
N LEU A 25 -8.70 0.23 8.67
CA LEU A 25 -8.25 0.87 7.42
C LEU A 25 -9.37 1.67 6.77
N ARG A 26 -10.61 1.14 6.78
CA ARG A 26 -11.78 1.85 6.26
C ARG A 26 -12.00 3.15 7.02
N ILE A 27 -11.94 3.10 8.35
CA ILE A 27 -12.13 4.27 9.22
C ILE A 27 -11.02 5.29 8.98
N LEU A 28 -9.74 4.86 8.92
CA LEU A 28 -8.61 5.75 8.70
C LEU A 28 -8.71 6.50 7.35
N LEU A 29 -8.99 5.78 6.26
CA LEU A 29 -9.10 6.39 4.94
C LEU A 29 -10.36 7.25 4.79
N ALA A 30 -11.49 6.84 5.39
CA ALA A 30 -12.71 7.63 5.42
C ALA A 30 -12.50 8.95 6.17
N ALA A 31 -11.82 8.91 7.33
CA ALA A 31 -11.46 10.11 8.08
C ALA A 31 -10.54 11.03 7.26
N GLY A 32 -9.49 10.49 6.64
CA GLY A 32 -8.60 11.25 5.77
C GLY A 32 -9.35 11.93 4.62
N ARG A 33 -10.32 11.25 4.02
CA ARG A 33 -11.15 11.84 2.96
C ARG A 33 -12.09 12.93 3.48
N ALA A 34 -12.76 12.69 4.60
CA ALA A 34 -13.65 13.67 5.23
C ALA A 34 -12.91 14.95 5.67
N LEU A 35 -11.65 14.81 6.07
CA LEU A 35 -10.76 15.93 6.43
C LEU A 35 -10.05 16.57 5.21
N GLY A 36 -10.32 16.10 3.99
CA GLY A 36 -9.76 16.66 2.75
C GLY A 36 -8.30 16.27 2.47
N ALA A 37 -7.73 15.29 3.17
CA ALA A 37 -6.39 14.77 2.90
C ALA A 37 -6.33 14.09 1.52
N PHE A 38 -7.40 13.39 1.13
CA PHE A 38 -7.53 12.69 -0.15
C PHE A 38 -8.56 13.35 -1.09
N ASP A 39 -8.51 14.68 -1.15
CA ASP A 39 -9.39 15.48 -2.00
C ASP A 39 -8.99 15.36 -3.48
N THR A 40 -9.86 14.74 -4.28
CA THR A 40 -9.65 14.51 -5.71
C THR A 40 -9.67 15.78 -6.56
N THR A 41 -10.08 16.93 -5.99
CA THR A 41 -10.01 18.23 -6.69
C THR A 41 -8.59 18.83 -6.70
N LYS A 42 -7.69 18.35 -5.83
CA LYS A 42 -6.29 18.79 -5.80
C LYS A 42 -5.53 18.30 -7.03
N THR A 43 -4.51 19.07 -7.46
CA THR A 43 -3.68 18.67 -8.62
C THR A 43 -2.89 17.39 -8.37
N SER A 44 -2.36 17.22 -7.16
CA SER A 44 -1.63 16.02 -6.74
C SER A 44 -1.69 15.86 -5.22
N ILE A 45 -1.76 14.61 -4.76
CA ILE A 45 -1.68 14.25 -3.34
C ILE A 45 -0.45 13.38 -3.15
N GLN A 46 0.45 13.78 -2.25
CA GLN A 46 1.55 12.92 -1.81
C GLN A 46 1.14 12.26 -0.49
N ALA A 47 1.15 10.93 -0.45
CA ALA A 47 0.79 10.15 0.72
C ALA A 47 1.97 9.30 1.18
N CYS A 48 2.34 9.42 2.44
CA CYS A 48 3.33 8.56 3.08
C CYS A 48 2.61 7.59 4.03
N VAL A 49 2.81 6.29 3.84
CA VAL A 49 2.24 5.25 4.71
C VAL A 49 3.41 4.52 5.38
N ILE A 50 3.47 4.62 6.71
CA ILE A 50 4.45 3.89 7.50
C ILE A 50 3.87 2.51 7.84
N GLY A 51 4.53 1.47 7.37
CA GLY A 51 4.05 0.08 7.35
C GLY A 51 3.36 -0.27 6.04
N LEU A 52 3.93 -1.19 5.26
CA LEU A 52 3.31 -1.73 4.04
C LEU A 52 2.33 -2.85 4.38
N GLY A 53 2.74 -3.78 5.26
CA GLY A 53 1.99 -5.00 5.52
C GLY A 53 1.63 -5.75 4.22
N GLY A 54 0.36 -6.15 4.07
CA GLY A 54 -0.15 -6.74 2.82
C GLY A 54 -0.55 -5.72 1.74
N ALA A 55 -0.10 -4.46 1.86
CA ALA A 55 -0.35 -3.36 0.93
C ALA A 55 -1.81 -2.92 0.70
N SER A 56 -2.78 -3.43 1.44
CA SER A 56 -4.21 -3.16 1.22
C SER A 56 -4.55 -1.66 1.25
N ALA A 57 -4.00 -0.91 2.20
CA ALA A 57 -4.24 0.54 2.30
C ALA A 57 -3.64 1.31 1.13
N ASN A 58 -2.37 1.02 0.81
CA ASN A 58 -1.60 1.67 -0.24
C ASN A 58 -2.28 1.50 -1.60
N THR A 59 -2.56 0.25 -1.94
CA THR A 59 -3.11 -0.09 -3.25
C THR A 59 -4.56 0.37 -3.39
N TYR A 60 -5.36 0.31 -2.32
CA TYR A 60 -6.71 0.89 -2.33
C TYR A 60 -6.67 2.40 -2.53
N LEU A 61 -5.76 3.11 -1.84
CA LEU A 61 -5.63 4.56 -2.00
C LEU A 61 -5.21 4.92 -3.43
N ARG A 62 -4.20 4.26 -3.99
CA ARG A 62 -3.77 4.39 -5.40
C ARG A 62 -4.91 4.14 -6.39
N TYR A 63 -5.75 3.14 -6.12
CA TYR A 63 -6.87 2.78 -6.99
C TYR A 63 -8.02 3.79 -6.93
N SER A 64 -8.44 4.15 -5.71
CA SER A 64 -9.61 4.99 -5.42
C SER A 64 -9.37 6.49 -5.63
N THR A 65 -8.12 6.95 -5.57
CA THR A 65 -7.74 8.36 -5.68
C THR A 65 -6.78 8.55 -6.85
N LYS A 66 -7.27 9.00 -8.02
CA LYS A 66 -6.46 8.97 -9.26
C LYS A 66 -5.21 9.85 -9.23
N ASN A 67 -5.26 10.95 -8.48
CA ASN A 67 -4.22 11.98 -8.35
C ASN A 67 -3.29 11.76 -7.14
N VAL A 68 -3.31 10.58 -6.50
CA VAL A 68 -2.40 10.27 -5.38
C VAL A 68 -1.10 9.63 -5.87
N ASN A 69 0.00 9.96 -5.20
CA ASN A 69 1.27 9.26 -5.24
C ASN A 69 1.58 8.72 -3.84
N VAL A 70 1.60 7.40 -3.68
CA VAL A 70 1.76 6.74 -2.39
C VAL A 70 3.20 6.24 -2.23
N THR A 71 3.84 6.59 -1.13
CA THR A 71 5.10 5.98 -0.70
C THR A 71 4.84 5.13 0.54
N ALA A 72 5.02 3.82 0.42
CA ALA A 72 4.95 2.89 1.54
C ALA A 72 6.36 2.66 2.11
N VAL A 73 6.56 2.95 3.39
CA VAL A 73 7.83 2.72 4.08
C VAL A 73 7.67 1.45 4.93
N GLU A 74 8.47 0.43 4.63
CA GLU A 74 8.40 -0.88 5.29
C GLU A 74 9.76 -1.27 5.83
N ILE A 75 9.81 -1.73 7.08
CA ILE A 75 11.07 -2.07 7.73
C ILE A 75 11.60 -3.43 7.24
N ASP A 76 10.71 -4.33 6.81
CA ASP A 76 11.05 -5.67 6.36
C ASP A 76 10.97 -5.82 4.83
N ALA A 77 12.13 -5.93 4.18
CA ALA A 77 12.21 -6.18 2.73
C ALA A 77 11.42 -7.42 2.28
N SER A 78 11.34 -8.46 3.12
CA SER A 78 10.60 -9.67 2.79
C SER A 78 9.09 -9.42 2.69
N MET A 79 8.56 -8.47 3.47
CA MET A 79 7.16 -8.06 3.38
C MET A 79 6.86 -7.31 2.09
N VAL A 80 7.82 -6.53 1.57
CA VAL A 80 7.70 -5.90 0.23
C VAL A 80 7.60 -6.96 -0.86
N GLU A 81 8.46 -7.98 -0.83
CA GLU A 81 8.42 -9.08 -1.80
C GLU A 81 7.12 -9.88 -1.71
N VAL A 82 6.64 -10.16 -0.50
CA VAL A 82 5.36 -10.84 -0.28
C VAL A 82 4.20 -9.99 -0.82
N ALA A 83 4.19 -8.69 -0.57
CA ALA A 83 3.15 -7.79 -1.07
C ALA A 83 3.11 -7.74 -2.60
N LYS A 84 4.27 -7.65 -3.24
CA LYS A 84 4.40 -7.68 -4.71
C LYS A 84 3.93 -8.99 -5.31
N LYS A 85 4.34 -10.11 -4.71
CA LYS A 85 4.11 -11.44 -5.26
C LYS A 85 2.70 -11.97 -5.01
N PHE A 86 2.07 -11.64 -3.88
CA PHE A 86 0.83 -12.29 -3.46
C PHE A 86 -0.33 -11.33 -3.21
N PHE A 87 -0.08 -10.02 -3.02
CA PHE A 87 -1.10 -9.07 -2.59
C PHE A 87 -1.29 -7.89 -3.54
N GLY A 88 -0.90 -8.06 -4.81
CA GLY A 88 -1.19 -7.09 -5.88
C GLY A 88 -0.52 -5.73 -5.68
N PHE A 89 0.54 -5.63 -4.88
CA PHE A 89 1.31 -4.40 -4.78
C PHE A 89 2.12 -4.18 -6.06
N ILE A 90 1.81 -3.10 -6.78
CA ILE A 90 2.48 -2.72 -8.03
C ILE A 90 3.20 -1.40 -7.79
N GLU A 91 4.47 -1.35 -8.16
CA GLU A 91 5.20 -0.08 -8.20
C GLU A 91 5.07 0.56 -9.57
N ASP A 92 4.75 1.85 -9.59
CA ASP A 92 4.59 2.67 -10.79
C ASP A 92 4.71 4.15 -10.45
N GLU A 93 4.38 5.05 -11.38
CA GLU A 93 4.51 6.49 -11.17
C GLU A 93 3.67 7.05 -9.99
N ARG A 94 2.71 6.28 -9.46
CA ARG A 94 1.79 6.67 -8.39
C ARG A 94 1.92 5.82 -7.12
N GLN A 95 2.81 4.83 -7.09
CA GLN A 95 3.01 3.99 -5.91
C GLN A 95 4.42 3.44 -5.84
N HIS A 96 5.06 3.62 -4.69
CA HIS A 96 6.45 3.27 -4.44
C HIS A 96 6.57 2.57 -3.09
N SER A 97 7.57 1.71 -2.95
CA SER A 97 8.02 1.17 -1.67
C SER A 97 9.42 1.66 -1.33
N VAL A 98 9.66 1.87 -0.04
CA VAL A 98 10.97 2.17 0.54
C VAL A 98 11.20 1.18 1.66
N VAL A 99 12.31 0.44 1.59
CA VAL A 99 12.73 -0.44 2.69
C VAL A 99 13.56 0.39 3.67
N ASP A 100 12.95 0.79 4.79
CA ASP A 100 13.59 1.62 5.82
C ASP A 100 12.82 1.54 7.14
N ASP A 101 13.47 1.91 8.25
CA ASP A 101 12.75 2.21 9.49
C ASP A 101 11.93 3.49 9.30
N GLY A 102 10.63 3.44 9.59
CA GLY A 102 9.73 4.57 9.38
C GLY A 102 10.10 5.82 10.17
N VAL A 103 10.69 5.68 11.36
CA VAL A 103 11.15 6.81 12.18
C VAL A 103 12.38 7.43 11.56
N ASP A 104 13.33 6.62 11.11
CA ASP A 104 14.56 7.12 10.50
C ASP A 104 14.29 7.75 9.12
N PHE A 105 13.41 7.15 8.33
CA PHE A 105 12.92 7.74 7.08
C PHE A 105 12.34 9.14 7.31
N LEU A 106 11.45 9.29 8.31
CA LEU A 106 10.85 10.59 8.62
C LEU A 106 11.89 11.62 9.10
N ARG A 107 12.85 11.21 9.94
CA ARG A 107 13.96 12.09 10.35
C ARG A 107 14.77 12.56 9.15
N GLU A 108 15.03 11.68 8.21
CA GLU A 108 15.79 11.97 7.00
C GLU A 108 15.02 12.89 6.04
N CYS A 109 13.71 12.71 5.89
CA CYS A 109 12.86 13.64 5.14
C CYS A 109 12.92 15.04 5.73
N VAL A 110 12.78 15.18 7.06
CA VAL A 110 12.89 16.48 7.73
C VAL A 110 14.26 17.12 7.51
N ARG A 111 15.33 16.31 7.51
CA ARG A 111 16.70 16.80 7.27
C ARG A 111 16.91 17.28 5.83
N LYS A 112 16.26 16.65 4.85
CA LYS A 112 16.38 16.94 3.42
C LYS A 112 15.56 18.15 2.96
N GLY A 113 14.53 18.55 3.72
CA GLY A 113 13.59 19.61 3.36
C GLY A 113 12.55 19.15 2.36
#